data_AF-A0A4Q2DM03-F1
#
_entry.id   AF-A0A4Q2DM03-F1
#
_cell.length_a   1.000
_cell.length_b   1.000
_cell.length_c   1.000
_cell.angle_alpha   90.00
_cell.angle_beta   90.00
_cell.angle_gamma   90.00
#
_symmetry.space_group_name_H-M   'P 1'
#
loop_
_entity.id
_entity.type
_entity.pdbx_description
1 polymer ?
#
loop_
_entity_poly.entity_id
_entity_poly.type
_entity_poly.pdbx_seq_one_letter_code
_entity_poly.pdbx_strand_id
1 'polypeptide(L)'
;MLVHRAGSKVFRGSDYGLLWECKEVVVDNPYKSKRMLRGEAQTVKVATKMTMEIVEKWVEADEHCDRKQAWFASIVEEVMGEEALTMNIVWRLYSNLKPSHVILGDKGYRNPTKDDMDPFRSALENHSVVELEHQEGQLFQLYKQLLNREVSASDVIKQLPSVSLRWNALTEMIYLATVYDQEEESRDPSPYFKKLQLDPTTFYPLREHSPGRIRCRQDLFDNDKALSKSRIFSLLVWRAFPLVYSWHPDDSMLYEDPEDFLEAYRRIKKEEPTKDLISDITSYWSNLDETRWSRFAETNPSFEECYQHFKPSGTLEYRLFRKLSRTGAFDVACDLAYAGFCRPPSIGDVAKYIVHLNQGAMSGLKALGLVDGKKKDADARRTQVTQALIDLGHLLSEIPEFMGEDDDFGTTYSPYQDTEIDPMRVEHLLRVFSHALKYLV
;
A
#
# COMPACT_ATOMS: atom_id res chain seq x y z
N MET A 1 24.79 13.07 14.61
CA MET A 1 24.77 11.65 14.19
C MET A 1 23.66 11.51 13.18
N LEU A 2 23.97 11.42 11.89
CA LEU A 2 22.97 11.37 10.83
C LEU A 2 22.54 9.91 10.61
N VAL A 3 21.24 9.63 10.71
CA VAL A 3 20.66 8.28 10.63
C VAL A 3 19.80 8.18 9.37
N HIS A 4 20.12 7.23 8.50
CA HIS A 4 19.37 6.88 7.30
C HIS A 4 18.09 6.11 7.67
N ARG A 5 16.95 6.42 7.05
CA ARG A 5 15.65 5.77 7.34
C ARG A 5 15.48 4.37 6.74
N ALA A 6 16.45 3.85 5.99
CA ALA A 6 16.49 2.45 5.60
C ALA A 6 17.76 1.80 6.18
N GLY A 7 17.61 1.08 7.30
CA GLY A 7 18.68 0.37 7.97
C GLY A 7 19.49 1.24 8.93
N SER A 8 19.42 0.91 10.21
CA SER A 8 20.24 1.48 11.28
C SER A 8 21.71 1.06 11.12
N LYS A 9 22.40 1.58 10.11
CA LYS A 9 23.86 1.46 10.01
C LYS A 9 24.48 2.72 10.60
N VAL A 10 25.12 2.58 11.76
CA VAL A 10 25.95 3.65 12.33
C VAL A 10 27.08 3.92 11.35
N PHE A 11 27.15 5.16 10.84
CA PHE A 11 28.20 5.59 9.92
C PHE A 11 29.58 5.34 10.53
N ARG A 12 30.39 4.48 9.89
CA ARG A 12 31.80 4.31 10.23
C ARG A 12 32.61 4.80 9.05
N GLY A 13 33.60 5.66 9.26
CA GLY A 13 34.49 6.13 8.19
C GLY A 13 35.09 4.96 7.37
N SER A 14 35.28 3.81 8.01
CA SER A 14 35.75 2.58 7.39
C SER A 14 34.89 2.08 6.23
N ASP A 15 33.58 2.35 6.21
CA ASP A 15 32.67 1.93 5.13
C ASP A 15 32.99 2.62 3.79
N TYR A 16 33.70 3.75 3.83
CA TYR A 16 34.15 4.52 2.66
C TYR A 16 35.66 4.52 2.52
N GLY A 17 36.31 3.50 3.11
CA GLY A 17 37.75 3.34 3.06
C GLY A 17 38.53 4.34 3.92
N LEU A 18 37.89 5.08 4.84
CA LEU A 18 38.53 6.00 5.79
C LEU A 18 38.77 5.29 7.12
N LEU A 19 39.95 4.70 7.29
CA LEU A 19 40.37 4.11 8.56
C LEU A 19 41.19 5.14 9.34
N TRP A 20 40.77 5.43 10.57
CA TRP A 20 41.48 6.30 11.50
C TRP A 20 42.28 5.44 12.47
N GLU A 21 43.54 5.20 12.13
CA GLU A 21 44.50 4.56 13.04
C GLU A 21 45.63 5.56 13.30
N CYS A 22 45.90 5.85 14.56
CA CYS A 22 47.13 6.50 15.02
C CYS A 22 47.69 7.62 14.09
N LYS A 23 47.04 8.79 14.08
CA LYS A 23 47.48 10.00 13.34
C LYS A 23 47.57 9.87 11.82
N GLU A 24 47.02 8.82 11.21
CA GLU A 24 47.01 8.64 9.76
C GLU A 24 45.59 8.29 9.27
N VAL A 25 45.23 8.79 8.09
CA VAL A 25 43.98 8.48 7.39
C VAL A 25 44.34 7.62 6.19
N VAL A 26 43.94 6.36 6.22
CA VAL A 26 44.03 5.48 5.03
C VAL A 26 42.82 5.78 4.16
N VAL A 27 43.02 5.95 2.85
CA VAL A 27 41.95 6.05 1.84
C VAL A 27 42.04 4.84 0.93
N ASP A 28 41.06 3.96 1.05
CA ASP A 28 40.91 2.77 0.21
C ASP A 28 40.00 3.11 -0.98
N ASN A 29 40.56 3.15 -2.20
CA ASN A 29 39.78 3.33 -3.42
C ASN A 29 39.62 1.95 -4.09
N PRO A 30 38.39 1.43 -4.28
CA PRO A 30 38.19 0.10 -4.85
C PRO A 30 38.72 -0.06 -6.29
N TYR A 31 39.10 1.04 -6.95
CA TYR A 31 39.63 1.06 -8.31
C TYR A 31 41.09 1.54 -8.41
N LYS A 32 41.72 1.97 -7.30
CA LYS A 32 43.13 2.42 -7.26
C LYS A 32 43.77 2.04 -5.93
N SER A 33 44.99 1.51 -5.96
CA SER A 33 45.74 1.05 -4.78
C SER A 33 45.64 1.99 -3.56
N LYS A 34 45.59 1.37 -2.37
CA LYS A 34 45.53 2.04 -1.05
C LYS A 34 46.49 3.23 -0.95
N ARG A 35 45.98 4.40 -0.58
CA ARG A 35 46.80 5.58 -0.27
C ARG A 35 46.72 5.90 1.22
N MET A 36 47.88 6.05 1.85
CA MET A 36 47.99 6.52 3.24
C MET A 36 48.25 8.03 3.24
N LEU A 37 47.43 8.78 3.97
CA LEU A 37 47.58 10.22 4.17
C LEU A 37 47.94 10.49 5.63
N ARG A 38 49.09 11.14 5.89
CA ARG A 38 49.50 11.52 7.25
C ARG A 38 48.59 12.61 7.80
N GLY A 39 48.22 12.55 9.09
CA GLY A 39 47.30 13.47 9.78
C GLY A 39 47.84 14.89 9.98
N GLU A 40 48.26 15.54 8.91
CA GLU A 40 48.60 16.96 8.86
C GLU A 40 47.34 17.79 8.56
N ALA A 41 47.37 19.11 8.80
CA ALA A 41 46.24 20.02 8.54
C ALA A 41 45.72 19.92 7.09
N GLN A 42 46.60 19.61 6.14
CA GLN A 42 46.27 19.38 4.74
C GLN A 42 45.36 18.15 4.56
N THR A 43 45.55 17.10 5.35
CA THR A 43 44.78 15.85 5.28
C THR A 43 43.40 16.00 5.89
N VAL A 44 43.28 16.75 6.99
CA VAL A 44 41.97 17.15 7.54
C VAL A 44 41.19 17.96 6.50
N LYS A 45 41.86 18.87 5.80
CA LYS A 45 41.24 19.68 4.73
C LYS A 45 40.77 18.81 3.55
N VAL A 46 41.55 17.80 3.15
CA VAL A 46 41.16 16.86 2.08
C VAL A 46 40.00 15.95 2.51
N ALA A 47 40.03 15.40 3.72
CA ALA A 47 38.95 14.56 4.26
C ALA A 47 37.64 15.35 4.44
N THR A 48 37.73 16.60 4.88
CA THR A 48 36.57 17.51 4.97
C THR A 48 35.98 17.77 3.58
N LYS A 49 36.82 18.03 2.57
CA LYS A 49 36.37 18.24 1.18
C LYS A 49 35.67 17.00 0.61
N MET A 50 36.23 15.81 0.83
CA MET A 50 35.59 14.56 0.37
C MET A 50 34.26 14.28 1.08
N THR A 51 34.18 14.57 2.38
CA THR A 51 32.92 14.42 3.13
C THR A 51 31.86 15.39 2.62
N MET A 52 32.24 16.64 2.36
CA MET A 52 31.38 17.64 1.74
C MET A 52 30.90 17.21 0.35
N GLU A 53 31.79 16.72 -0.52
CA GLU A 53 31.42 16.23 -1.86
C GLU A 53 30.46 15.02 -1.81
N ILE A 54 30.63 14.13 -0.82
CA ILE A 54 29.72 13.00 -0.59
C ILE A 54 28.35 13.51 -0.13
N VAL A 55 28.31 14.43 0.85
CA VAL A 55 27.06 15.04 1.33
C VAL A 55 26.36 15.80 0.20
N GLU A 56 27.08 16.61 -0.56
CA GLU A 56 26.58 17.35 -1.73
C GLU A 56 25.92 16.43 -2.76
N LYS A 57 26.58 15.33 -3.12
CA LYS A 57 25.99 14.31 -4.01
C LYS A 57 24.78 13.60 -3.41
N TRP A 58 24.76 13.42 -2.09
CA TRP A 58 23.67 12.71 -1.39
C TRP A 58 22.42 13.58 -1.24
N VAL A 59 22.59 14.89 -1.07
CA VAL A 59 21.48 15.86 -1.02
C VAL A 59 21.12 16.42 -2.40
N GLU A 60 21.71 15.89 -3.47
CA GLU A 60 21.60 16.43 -4.84
C GLU A 60 21.89 17.94 -4.90
N ALA A 61 22.77 18.44 -4.02
CA ALA A 61 23.26 19.79 -4.11
C ALA A 61 24.19 19.87 -5.32
N ASP A 62 23.65 20.39 -6.41
CA ASP A 62 24.40 20.73 -7.61
C ASP A 62 25.60 21.63 -7.20
N GLU A 63 26.73 21.55 -7.93
CA GLU A 63 27.87 22.49 -7.79
C GLU A 63 27.42 23.96 -7.97
N HIS A 64 26.19 24.15 -8.43
CA HIS A 64 25.50 25.41 -8.69
C HIS A 64 24.43 25.73 -7.65
N CYS A 65 24.52 25.23 -6.40
CA CYS A 65 23.56 25.55 -5.33
C CYS A 65 23.20 27.04 -5.38
N ASP A 66 21.99 27.34 -5.87
CA ASP A 66 21.60 28.72 -6.13
C ASP A 66 21.59 29.40 -4.77
N ARG A 67 22.32 30.51 -4.63
CA ARG A 67 22.38 31.25 -3.36
C ARG A 67 20.98 31.50 -2.79
N LYS A 68 19.98 31.63 -3.66
CA LYS A 68 18.57 31.79 -3.31
C LYS A 68 17.95 30.55 -2.69
N GLN A 69 18.31 29.35 -3.14
CA GLN A 69 17.88 28.09 -2.52
C GLN A 69 18.50 27.93 -1.14
N ALA A 70 19.78 28.31 -0.99
CA ALA A 70 20.44 28.33 0.32
C ALA A 70 19.78 29.37 1.27
N TRP A 71 19.43 30.56 0.78
CA TRP A 71 18.69 31.55 1.56
C TRP A 71 17.29 31.07 1.94
N PHE A 72 16.57 30.43 1.03
CA PHE A 72 15.27 29.81 1.32
C PHE A 72 15.38 28.77 2.44
N ALA A 73 16.30 27.82 2.33
CA ALA A 73 16.50 26.79 3.35
C ALA A 73 16.89 27.41 4.70
N SER A 74 17.81 28.39 4.68
CA SER A 74 18.22 29.13 5.89
C SER A 74 17.06 29.89 6.52
N ILE A 75 16.17 30.52 5.75
CA ILE A 75 14.99 31.22 6.29
C ILE A 75 13.98 30.21 6.87
N VAL A 76 13.74 29.09 6.20
CA VAL A 76 12.84 28.04 6.71
C VAL A 76 13.37 27.46 8.03
N GLU A 77 14.68 27.17 8.09
CA GLU A 77 15.34 26.72 9.32
C GLU A 77 15.25 27.76 10.43
N GLU A 78 15.55 29.03 10.14
CA GLU A 78 15.51 30.12 11.13
C GLU A 78 14.10 30.35 11.71
N VAL A 79 13.05 30.24 10.88
CA VAL A 79 11.67 30.56 11.28
C VAL A 79 10.94 29.34 11.87
N MET A 80 11.11 28.15 11.28
CA MET A 80 10.33 26.96 11.63
C MET A 80 11.15 25.87 12.34
N GLY A 81 12.48 25.93 12.27
CA GLY A 81 13.41 24.91 12.77
C GLY A 81 13.90 23.93 11.70
N GLU A 82 14.94 23.16 12.04
CA GLU A 82 15.56 22.17 11.14
C GLU A 82 14.60 21.06 10.71
N GLU A 83 13.60 20.74 11.55
CA GLU A 83 12.61 19.71 11.27
C GLU A 83 11.77 20.06 10.04
N ALA A 84 11.49 21.34 9.80
CA ALA A 84 10.72 21.79 8.63
C ALA A 84 11.40 21.41 7.31
N LEU A 85 12.73 21.37 7.28
CA LEU A 85 13.49 20.97 6.09
C LEU A 85 13.26 19.51 5.69
N THR A 86 12.76 18.69 6.62
CA THR A 86 12.43 17.29 6.36
C THR A 86 11.01 17.09 5.79
N MET A 87 10.22 18.17 5.67
CA MET A 87 8.88 18.11 5.10
C MET A 87 8.92 18.02 3.57
N ASN A 88 8.15 17.09 3.02
CA ASN A 88 8.03 16.90 1.56
C ASN A 88 7.62 18.18 0.81
N ILE A 89 6.77 19.01 1.40
CA ILE A 89 6.33 20.27 0.77
C ILE A 89 7.45 21.30 0.69
N VAL A 90 8.29 21.39 1.73
CA VAL A 90 9.47 22.28 1.75
C VAL A 90 10.47 21.83 0.70
N TRP A 91 10.73 20.52 0.59
CA TRP A 91 11.59 19.99 -0.47
C TRP A 91 11.03 20.28 -1.87
N ARG A 92 9.73 20.07 -2.10
CA ARG A 92 9.12 20.42 -3.39
C ARG A 92 9.27 21.91 -3.72
N LEU A 93 9.13 22.79 -2.75
CA LEU A 93 9.34 24.23 -2.95
C LEU A 93 10.80 24.54 -3.25
N TYR A 94 11.73 23.93 -2.52
CA TYR A 94 13.17 24.07 -2.74
C TYR A 94 13.58 23.63 -4.16
N SER A 95 13.16 22.44 -4.61
CA SER A 95 13.49 21.91 -5.95
C SER A 95 12.87 22.72 -7.09
N ASN A 96 11.77 23.43 -6.83
CA ASN A 96 11.05 24.23 -7.83
C ASN A 96 11.15 25.74 -7.56
N LEU A 97 12.11 26.16 -6.73
CA LEU A 97 12.23 27.55 -6.31
C LEU A 97 12.60 28.42 -7.51
N LYS A 98 11.75 29.40 -7.82
CA LYS A 98 12.08 30.49 -8.73
C LYS A 98 12.35 31.74 -7.92
N PRO A 99 13.32 32.59 -8.30
CA PRO A 99 13.60 33.85 -7.62
C PRO A 99 12.34 34.71 -7.42
N SER A 100 11.47 34.73 -8.43
CA SER A 100 10.20 35.46 -8.42
C SER A 100 9.15 34.93 -7.44
N HIS A 101 9.33 33.75 -6.85
CA HIS A 101 8.42 33.22 -5.83
C HIS A 101 8.66 33.85 -4.45
N VAL A 102 9.87 34.35 -4.21
CA VAL A 102 10.32 34.78 -2.87
C VAL A 102 10.88 36.20 -2.82
N ILE A 103 11.19 36.79 -3.97
CA ILE A 103 11.65 38.17 -4.12
C ILE A 103 10.57 38.95 -4.89
N LEU A 104 9.95 39.95 -4.25
CA LEU A 104 8.90 40.78 -4.88
C LEU A 104 9.54 42.01 -5.56
N GLY A 105 9.53 42.09 -6.89
CA GLY A 105 9.96 43.31 -7.61
C GLY A 105 10.06 43.22 -9.14
N ASP A 106 9.61 44.28 -9.83
CA ASP A 106 9.59 44.43 -11.30
C ASP A 106 10.91 44.95 -11.90
N LYS A 107 11.91 45.34 -11.10
CA LYS A 107 13.11 46.03 -11.57
C LYS A 107 14.40 45.23 -11.31
N GLY A 108 14.77 44.39 -12.29
CA GLY A 108 16.16 44.03 -12.57
C GLY A 108 16.88 43.14 -11.55
N TYR A 109 16.65 41.82 -11.65
CA TYR A 109 17.35 40.73 -10.94
C TYR A 109 18.84 40.59 -11.32
N ARG A 110 19.65 41.63 -11.23
CA ARG A 110 21.08 41.50 -11.55
C ARG A 110 21.94 41.00 -10.39
N ASN A 111 21.57 41.25 -9.13
CA ASN A 111 22.28 40.75 -7.95
C ASN A 111 21.37 40.78 -6.69
N PRO A 112 20.45 39.82 -6.51
CA PRO A 112 19.66 39.76 -5.28
C PRO A 112 20.55 39.49 -4.05
N THR A 113 20.13 39.93 -2.87
CA THR A 113 20.72 39.63 -1.55
C THR A 113 19.76 38.79 -0.70
N LYS A 114 20.21 38.31 0.48
CA LYS A 114 19.33 37.59 1.42
C LYS A 114 18.20 38.49 1.93
N ASP A 115 18.45 39.79 2.11
CA ASP A 115 17.47 40.77 2.60
C ASP A 115 16.29 40.95 1.61
N ASP A 116 16.51 40.71 0.31
CA ASP A 116 15.42 40.72 -0.68
C ASP A 116 14.38 39.61 -0.45
N MET A 117 14.67 38.63 0.42
CA MET A 117 13.74 37.58 0.85
C MET A 117 12.97 37.94 2.14
N ASP A 118 13.13 39.14 2.69
CA ASP A 118 12.37 39.59 3.86
C ASP A 118 10.85 39.44 3.69
N PRO A 119 10.23 39.71 2.52
CA PRO A 119 8.80 39.45 2.34
C PRO A 119 8.44 37.97 2.51
N PHE A 120 9.30 37.04 2.05
CA PHE A 120 9.10 35.61 2.26
C PHE A 120 9.29 35.24 3.74
N ARG A 121 10.33 35.76 4.40
CA ARG A 121 10.54 35.58 5.84
C ARG A 121 9.32 36.03 6.62
N SER A 122 8.87 37.26 6.41
CA SER A 122 7.69 37.81 7.11
C SER A 122 6.43 37.01 6.80
N ALA A 123 6.24 36.56 5.55
CA ALA A 123 5.11 35.69 5.22
C ALA A 123 5.17 34.35 5.97
N LEU A 124 6.36 33.79 6.16
CA LEU A 124 6.56 32.54 6.89
C LEU A 124 6.40 32.72 8.40
N GLU A 125 6.91 33.81 8.97
CA GLU A 125 6.79 34.16 10.39
C GLU A 125 5.32 34.38 10.80
N ASN A 126 4.49 34.89 9.89
CA ASN A 126 3.05 35.08 10.10
C ASN A 126 2.21 33.93 9.52
N HIS A 127 2.83 32.79 9.16
CA HIS A 127 2.08 31.65 8.63
C HIS A 127 1.49 30.84 9.79
N SER A 128 0.26 30.35 9.62
CA SER A 128 -0.45 29.48 10.56
C SER A 128 0.31 28.22 11.03
N VAL A 129 1.39 27.84 10.34
CA VAL A 129 2.22 26.67 10.69
C VAL A 129 3.18 26.98 11.86
N VAL A 130 3.46 28.26 12.10
CA VAL A 130 4.28 28.75 13.22
C VAL A 130 3.41 29.03 14.45
N GLU A 131 2.11 29.27 14.25
CA GLU A 131 1.18 29.64 15.31
C GLU A 131 0.57 28.40 15.98
N LEU A 132 0.94 28.12 17.23
CA LEU A 132 0.46 26.96 18.01
C LEU A 132 -1.06 26.95 18.27
N GLU A 133 -1.70 28.11 18.17
CA GLU A 133 -3.16 28.22 18.32
C GLU A 133 -3.90 27.74 17.07
N HIS A 134 -3.23 27.74 15.91
CA HIS A 134 -3.77 27.24 14.66
C HIS A 134 -3.58 25.72 14.52
N GLN A 135 -4.50 25.09 13.79
CA GLN A 135 -4.48 23.66 13.52
C GLN A 135 -3.19 23.22 12.82
N GLU A 136 -2.72 24.00 11.85
CA GLU A 136 -1.46 23.72 11.13
C GLU A 136 -0.25 23.78 12.05
N GLY A 137 -0.18 24.72 12.98
CA GLY A 137 0.90 24.83 13.96
C GLY A 137 0.87 23.70 14.98
N GLN A 138 -0.32 23.27 15.43
CA GLN A 138 -0.45 22.08 16.30
C GLN A 138 0.06 20.81 15.59
N LEU A 139 -0.33 20.63 14.32
CA LEU A 139 0.14 19.51 13.49
C LEU A 139 1.64 19.54 13.26
N PHE A 140 2.21 20.72 13.01
CA PHE A 140 3.65 20.88 12.84
C PHE A 140 4.41 20.62 14.14
N GLN A 141 3.89 21.07 15.28
CA GLN A 141 4.47 20.78 16.59
C GLN A 141 4.47 19.28 16.88
N LEU A 142 3.37 18.60 16.59
CA LEU A 142 3.25 17.15 16.73
C LEU A 142 4.24 16.41 15.82
N TYR A 143 4.45 16.91 14.60
CA TYR A 143 5.47 16.41 13.68
C TYR A 143 6.90 16.59 14.22
N LYS A 144 7.21 17.73 14.85
CA LYS A 144 8.50 17.96 15.51
C LYS A 144 8.72 16.97 16.66
N GLN A 145 7.71 16.81 17.52
CA GLN A 145 7.75 15.85 18.63
C GLN A 145 8.00 14.43 18.12
N LEU A 146 7.37 14.04 17.00
CA LEU A 146 7.57 12.73 16.40
C LEU A 146 9.01 12.52 15.92
N LEU A 147 9.59 13.52 15.23
CA LEU A 147 10.98 13.46 14.77
C LEU A 147 11.98 13.38 15.93
N ASN A 148 11.69 14.12 17.00
CA ASN A 148 12.50 14.14 18.21
C ASN A 148 12.24 12.93 19.13
N ARG A 149 11.35 12.01 18.72
CA ARG A 149 10.95 10.79 19.46
C ARG A 149 10.33 11.09 20.83
N GLU A 150 9.72 12.25 20.97
CA GLU A 150 8.99 12.67 22.17
C GLU A 150 7.59 12.06 22.23
N VAL A 151 7.03 11.72 21.07
CA VAL A 151 5.75 11.03 20.91
C VAL A 151 5.91 9.81 20.00
N SER A 152 5.11 8.77 20.25
CA SER A 152 5.05 7.62 19.37
C SER A 152 4.24 7.93 18.10
N ALA A 153 4.49 7.21 17.00
CA ALA A 153 3.71 7.35 15.77
C ALA A 153 2.20 7.10 16.02
N SER A 154 1.88 6.10 16.84
CA SER A 154 0.51 5.75 17.20
C SER A 154 -0.18 6.86 18.01
N ASP A 155 0.54 7.60 18.87
CA ASP A 155 -0.04 8.73 19.61
C ASP A 155 -0.25 9.98 18.75
N VAL A 156 0.63 10.19 17.77
CA VAL A 156 0.45 11.23 16.75
C VAL A 156 -0.83 11.00 15.97
N ILE A 157 -1.05 9.77 15.49
CA ILE A 157 -2.23 9.39 14.71
C ILE A 157 -3.53 9.70 15.48
N LYS A 158 -3.56 9.47 16.80
CA LYS A 158 -4.72 9.78 17.66
C LYS A 158 -5.00 11.29 17.78
N GLN A 159 -3.96 12.12 17.68
CA GLN A 159 -4.05 13.57 17.85
C GLN A 159 -4.24 14.32 16.53
N LEU A 160 -4.03 13.67 15.37
CA LEU A 160 -4.35 14.27 14.09
C LEU A 160 -5.87 14.61 14.07
N PRO A 161 -6.25 15.88 13.86
CA PRO A 161 -7.63 16.35 13.90
C PRO A 161 -8.44 15.57 12.88
N SER A 162 -9.19 14.56 13.36
CA SER A 162 -9.78 13.48 12.59
C SER A 162 -8.92 13.14 11.38
N VAL A 163 -8.03 12.16 11.49
CA VAL A 163 -7.50 11.42 10.32
C VAL A 163 -8.63 11.40 9.29
N SER A 164 -8.48 12.12 8.16
CA SER A 164 -9.61 12.72 7.39
C SER A 164 -10.87 11.88 7.50
N LEU A 165 -12.09 12.35 7.82
CA LEU A 165 -13.33 11.54 8.00
C LEU A 165 -13.34 10.10 7.42
N ARG A 166 -12.85 9.93 6.19
CA ARG A 166 -12.49 8.67 5.51
C ARG A 166 -11.57 7.68 6.27
N TRP A 167 -10.48 8.11 6.91
CA TRP A 167 -9.60 7.27 7.72
C TRP A 167 -10.29 6.80 9.00
N ASN A 168 -11.00 7.69 9.71
CA ASN A 168 -11.87 7.28 10.81
C ASN A 168 -12.90 6.24 10.32
N ALA A 169 -13.52 6.48 9.17
CA ALA A 169 -14.45 5.54 8.57
C ALA A 169 -13.79 4.21 8.16
N LEU A 170 -12.51 4.22 7.74
CA LEU A 170 -11.74 3.01 7.47
C LEU A 170 -11.50 2.21 8.76
N THR A 171 -11.01 2.87 9.82
CA THR A 171 -10.76 2.23 11.11
C THR A 171 -12.04 1.68 11.73
N GLU A 172 -13.12 2.46 11.72
CA GLU A 172 -14.44 2.04 12.22
C GLU A 172 -15.02 0.88 11.39
N MET A 173 -14.80 0.89 10.07
CA MET A 173 -15.19 -0.22 9.19
C MET A 173 -14.40 -1.50 9.46
N ILE A 174 -13.11 -1.41 9.77
CA ILE A 174 -12.28 -2.56 10.17
C ILE A 174 -12.79 -3.14 11.50
N TYR A 175 -12.97 -2.28 12.51
CA TYR A 175 -13.45 -2.68 13.83
C TYR A 175 -14.83 -3.35 13.79
N LEU A 176 -15.77 -2.81 13.01
CA LEU A 176 -17.11 -3.40 12.93
C LEU A 176 -17.14 -4.71 12.16
N ALA A 177 -16.24 -4.92 11.20
CA ALA A 177 -16.13 -6.19 10.51
C ALA A 177 -15.70 -7.31 11.45
N THR A 178 -14.75 -7.04 12.34
CA THR A 178 -14.33 -8.02 13.34
C THR A 178 -15.43 -8.30 14.37
N VAL A 179 -16.17 -7.28 14.80
CA VAL A 179 -17.32 -7.46 15.72
C VAL A 179 -18.43 -8.32 15.09
N TYR A 180 -18.72 -8.13 13.80
CA TYR A 180 -19.74 -8.93 13.11
C TYR A 180 -19.32 -10.38 12.87
N ASP A 181 -18.04 -10.62 12.59
CA ASP A 181 -17.52 -12.00 12.47
C ASP A 181 -17.63 -12.77 13.80
N GLN A 182 -17.70 -12.06 14.94
CA GLN A 182 -17.95 -12.62 16.28
C GLN A 182 -19.46 -12.80 16.60
N GLU A 183 -20.36 -12.59 15.64
CA GLU A 183 -21.83 -12.62 15.81
C GLU A 183 -22.39 -11.66 16.89
N GLU A 184 -21.59 -10.72 17.39
CA GLU A 184 -22.06 -9.68 18.31
C GLU A 184 -22.66 -8.52 17.51
N GLU A 185 -23.99 -8.41 17.48
CA GLU A 185 -24.63 -7.22 16.90
C GLU A 185 -24.24 -5.97 17.72
N SER A 186 -23.57 -5.01 17.06
CA SER A 186 -23.40 -3.67 17.61
C SER A 186 -24.76 -3.09 18.02
N ARG A 187 -24.88 -2.65 19.28
CA ARG A 187 -26.16 -2.18 19.85
C ARG A 187 -26.71 -0.92 19.18
N ASP A 188 -25.88 -0.14 18.48
CA ASP A 188 -26.33 1.03 17.72
C ASP A 188 -25.34 1.43 16.59
N PRO A 189 -25.39 0.76 15.42
CA PRO A 189 -24.51 1.10 14.30
C PRO A 189 -24.92 2.43 13.66
N SER A 190 -23.93 3.20 13.19
CA SER A 190 -24.19 4.48 12.51
C SER A 190 -25.06 4.30 11.25
N PRO A 191 -25.77 5.34 10.76
CA PRO A 191 -26.63 5.24 9.57
C PRO A 191 -25.90 4.76 8.31
N TYR A 192 -24.62 5.10 8.20
CA TYR A 192 -23.71 4.60 7.17
C TYR A 192 -23.55 3.08 7.27
N PHE A 193 -23.33 2.55 8.48
CA PHE A 193 -23.16 1.12 8.72
C PHE A 193 -24.46 0.32 8.57
N LYS A 194 -25.62 0.89 8.93
CA LYS A 194 -26.92 0.27 8.64
C LYS A 194 -27.11 0.03 7.14
N LYS A 195 -26.62 0.94 6.28
CA LYS A 195 -26.63 0.73 4.82
C LYS A 195 -25.62 -0.30 4.36
N LEU A 196 -24.44 -0.37 4.99
CA LEU A 196 -23.44 -1.40 4.70
C LEU A 196 -23.92 -2.81 5.06
N GLN A 197 -24.57 -2.99 6.21
CA GLN A 197 -25.13 -4.28 6.66
C GLN A 197 -26.18 -4.84 5.68
N LEU A 198 -26.89 -3.96 4.98
CA LEU A 198 -27.87 -4.34 3.97
C LEU A 198 -27.23 -4.74 2.62
N ASP A 199 -25.92 -4.57 2.46
CA ASP A 199 -25.16 -4.95 1.28
C ASP A 199 -24.15 -6.08 1.61
N PRO A 200 -24.54 -7.35 1.41
CA PRO A 200 -23.70 -8.51 1.72
C PRO A 200 -22.35 -8.51 1.01
N THR A 201 -22.24 -7.77 -0.10
CA THR A 201 -20.99 -7.67 -0.88
C THR A 201 -20.03 -6.62 -0.35
N THR A 202 -20.53 -5.68 0.47
CA THR A 202 -19.75 -4.56 1.02
C THR A 202 -19.42 -4.75 2.51
N PHE A 203 -20.14 -5.61 3.23
CA PHE A 203 -19.96 -5.80 4.68
C PHE A 203 -18.72 -6.63 5.10
N TYR A 204 -17.89 -7.08 4.15
CA TYR A 204 -16.67 -7.85 4.43
C TYR A 204 -15.39 -7.10 4.06
N PRO A 205 -15.07 -5.99 4.73
CA PRO A 205 -13.86 -5.21 4.44
C PRO A 205 -12.59 -6.00 4.74
N LEU A 206 -12.67 -6.93 5.70
CA LEU A 206 -11.65 -7.95 5.93
C LEU A 206 -12.06 -9.22 5.20
N ARG A 207 -11.88 -9.24 3.88
CA ARG A 207 -12.24 -10.40 3.06
C ARG A 207 -11.65 -11.72 3.59
N GLU A 208 -10.45 -11.69 4.16
CA GLU A 208 -9.84 -12.90 4.74
C GLU A 208 -10.47 -13.34 6.07
N HIS A 209 -11.16 -12.45 6.79
CA HIS A 209 -11.98 -12.78 7.96
C HIS A 209 -13.44 -13.06 7.62
N SER A 210 -13.88 -12.73 6.39
CA SER A 210 -15.24 -13.03 5.97
C SER A 210 -15.58 -14.52 6.13
N PRO A 211 -16.74 -14.87 6.71
CA PRO A 211 -17.12 -16.26 6.95
C PRO A 211 -17.07 -17.11 5.68
N GLY A 212 -17.41 -16.53 4.53
CA GLY A 212 -17.34 -17.21 3.23
C GLY A 212 -15.92 -17.59 2.81
N ARG A 213 -14.90 -16.80 3.18
CA ARG A 213 -13.49 -17.09 2.88
C ARG A 213 -12.89 -18.10 3.86
N ILE A 214 -13.23 -17.99 5.14
CA ILE A 214 -12.87 -18.98 6.16
C ILE A 214 -13.43 -20.35 5.77
N ARG A 215 -14.72 -20.39 5.38
CA ARG A 215 -15.37 -21.60 4.87
C ARG A 215 -14.72 -22.11 3.57
N CYS A 216 -14.35 -21.23 2.63
CA CYS A 216 -13.60 -21.64 1.43
C CYS A 216 -12.33 -22.40 1.80
N ARG A 217 -11.62 -21.99 2.86
CA ARG A 217 -10.39 -22.66 3.29
C ARG A 217 -10.67 -24.03 3.90
N GLN A 218 -11.73 -24.17 4.68
CA GLN A 218 -12.11 -25.45 5.28
C GLN A 218 -12.70 -26.44 4.25
N ASP A 219 -13.43 -25.95 3.25
CA ASP A 219 -14.09 -26.79 2.24
C ASP A 219 -13.25 -26.97 0.97
N LEU A 220 -12.99 -25.87 0.25
CA LEU A 220 -12.37 -25.88 -1.08
C LEU A 220 -10.86 -26.04 -1.04
N PHE A 221 -10.23 -25.47 -0.03
CA PHE A 221 -8.77 -25.44 0.10
C PHE A 221 -8.25 -26.13 1.35
N ASP A 222 -9.01 -27.10 1.86
CA ASP A 222 -8.55 -27.99 2.92
C ASP A 222 -7.18 -28.56 2.53
N ASN A 223 -6.14 -28.19 3.29
CA ASN A 223 -4.73 -28.44 2.97
C ASN A 223 -4.40 -29.94 2.86
N ASP A 224 -5.23 -30.78 3.47
CA ASP A 224 -5.07 -32.24 3.44
C ASP A 224 -5.61 -32.89 2.15
N LYS A 225 -6.26 -32.12 1.28
CA LYS A 225 -6.92 -32.61 0.06
C LYS A 225 -6.28 -32.03 -1.20
N ALA A 226 -5.96 -32.93 -2.14
CA ALA A 226 -5.41 -32.55 -3.44
C ALA A 226 -6.37 -31.63 -4.23
N LEU A 227 -5.82 -30.73 -5.03
CA LEU A 227 -6.61 -29.81 -5.86
C LEU A 227 -7.24 -30.58 -7.04
N SER A 228 -8.51 -30.95 -6.88
CA SER A 228 -9.30 -31.63 -7.91
C SER A 228 -9.86 -30.64 -8.94
N LYS A 229 -10.35 -31.20 -10.06
CA LYS A 229 -11.15 -30.46 -11.03
C LYS A 229 -12.36 -29.79 -10.37
N SER A 230 -13.07 -30.52 -9.50
CA SER A 230 -14.23 -30.02 -8.75
C SER A 230 -13.90 -28.80 -7.90
N ARG A 231 -12.74 -28.78 -7.22
CA ARG A 231 -12.29 -27.64 -6.42
C ARG A 231 -12.04 -26.38 -7.24
N ILE A 232 -11.35 -26.50 -8.38
CA ILE A 232 -11.13 -25.35 -9.26
C ILE A 232 -12.41 -24.88 -9.92
N PHE A 233 -13.25 -25.81 -10.37
CA PHE A 233 -14.56 -25.48 -10.90
C PHE A 233 -15.37 -24.68 -9.88
N SER A 234 -15.43 -25.18 -8.65
CA SER A 234 -16.13 -24.53 -7.54
C SER A 234 -15.61 -23.13 -7.26
N LEU A 235 -14.29 -22.96 -7.22
CA LEU A 235 -13.64 -21.66 -7.10
C LEU A 235 -14.03 -20.69 -8.23
N LEU A 236 -14.01 -21.18 -9.47
CA LEU A 236 -14.32 -20.36 -10.65
C LEU A 236 -15.78 -19.92 -10.67
N VAL A 237 -16.72 -20.83 -10.39
CA VAL A 237 -18.14 -20.46 -10.33
C VAL A 237 -18.39 -19.52 -9.16
N TRP A 238 -17.70 -19.70 -8.04
CA TRP A 238 -17.73 -18.77 -6.92
C TRP A 238 -17.31 -17.37 -7.33
N ARG A 239 -16.27 -17.21 -8.16
CA ARG A 239 -15.75 -15.89 -8.57
C ARG A 239 -16.47 -15.28 -9.76
N ALA A 240 -17.08 -16.11 -10.61
CA ALA A 240 -17.75 -15.66 -11.83
C ALA A 240 -19.25 -15.40 -11.66
N PHE A 241 -19.89 -15.97 -10.64
CA PHE A 241 -21.33 -15.83 -10.41
C PHE A 241 -21.71 -15.23 -9.05
N PRO A 242 -21.22 -14.00 -8.72
CA PRO A 242 -22.01 -12.97 -8.08
C PRO A 242 -23.09 -13.26 -7.04
N LEU A 243 -24.12 -12.45 -7.20
CA LEU A 243 -25.55 -12.73 -7.26
C LEU A 243 -26.11 -14.07 -6.73
N VAL A 244 -25.46 -15.23 -6.78
CA VAL A 244 -25.95 -16.44 -6.09
C VAL A 244 -25.70 -16.39 -4.57
N TYR A 245 -24.83 -15.50 -4.07
CA TYR A 245 -24.27 -15.45 -2.69
C TYR A 245 -25.20 -15.23 -1.48
N SER A 246 -26.51 -15.40 -1.57
CA SER A 246 -27.33 -15.54 -0.35
C SER A 246 -27.24 -16.98 0.18
N TRP A 247 -26.01 -17.51 0.33
CA TRP A 247 -25.82 -18.89 0.77
C TRP A 247 -25.93 -18.94 2.27
N HIS A 248 -26.68 -19.92 2.75
CA HIS A 248 -26.71 -20.22 4.17
C HIS A 248 -25.29 -20.62 4.61
N PRO A 249 -24.86 -20.34 5.86
CA PRO A 249 -23.59 -20.81 6.41
C PRO A 249 -23.35 -22.32 6.18
N ASP A 250 -24.43 -23.11 6.14
CA ASP A 250 -24.39 -24.57 5.97
C ASP A 250 -24.30 -25.07 4.50
N ASP A 251 -24.35 -24.17 3.51
CA ASP A 251 -24.28 -24.57 2.10
C ASP A 251 -22.85 -24.94 1.69
N SER A 252 -22.68 -26.13 1.12
CA SER A 252 -21.40 -26.59 0.56
C SER A 252 -20.85 -25.59 -0.45
N MET A 253 -19.55 -25.29 -0.34
CA MET A 253 -18.82 -24.51 -1.34
C MET A 253 -18.24 -25.37 -2.46
N LEU A 254 -18.19 -26.68 -2.25
CA LEU A 254 -17.68 -27.66 -3.19
C LEU A 254 -18.83 -28.21 -4.05
N TYR A 255 -18.63 -28.13 -5.36
CA TYR A 255 -19.48 -28.71 -6.39
C TYR A 255 -18.70 -29.77 -7.15
N GLU A 256 -19.20 -31.00 -7.11
CA GLU A 256 -18.52 -32.12 -7.75
C GLU A 256 -18.65 -32.10 -9.27
N ASP A 257 -19.70 -31.47 -9.81
CA ASP A 257 -19.93 -31.33 -11.26
C ASP A 257 -20.88 -30.14 -11.57
N PRO A 258 -21.16 -29.86 -12.86
CA PRO A 258 -22.11 -28.81 -13.26
C PRO A 258 -23.52 -28.97 -12.71
N GLU A 259 -24.05 -30.18 -12.59
CA GLU A 259 -25.43 -30.39 -12.16
C GLU A 259 -25.55 -30.13 -10.66
N ASP A 260 -24.55 -30.50 -9.86
CA ASP A 260 -24.47 -30.19 -8.43
C ASP A 260 -24.56 -28.66 -8.19
N PHE A 261 -23.81 -27.86 -8.98
CA PHE A 261 -23.93 -26.41 -8.93
C PHE A 261 -25.33 -25.91 -9.34
N LEU A 262 -25.92 -26.48 -10.40
CA LEU A 262 -27.24 -26.07 -10.89
C LEU A 262 -28.36 -26.45 -9.91
N GLU A 263 -28.23 -27.57 -9.21
CA GLU A 263 -29.15 -27.97 -8.13
C GLU A 263 -29.05 -27.00 -6.95
N ALA A 264 -27.84 -26.65 -6.53
CA ALA A 264 -27.62 -25.62 -5.52
C ALA A 264 -28.22 -24.27 -5.96
N TYR A 265 -28.01 -23.87 -7.21
CA TYR A 265 -28.61 -22.66 -7.78
C TYR A 265 -30.14 -22.68 -7.70
N ARG A 266 -30.79 -23.77 -8.15
CA ARG A 266 -32.26 -23.92 -8.10
C ARG A 266 -32.77 -23.84 -6.67
N ARG A 267 -32.10 -24.51 -5.73
CA ARG A 267 -32.44 -24.51 -4.30
C ARG A 267 -32.37 -23.10 -3.70
N ILE A 268 -31.29 -22.36 -3.99
CA ILE A 268 -31.03 -21.04 -3.39
C ILE A 268 -31.89 -19.96 -4.05
N LYS A 269 -31.98 -19.95 -5.38
CA LYS A 269 -32.70 -18.91 -6.14
C LYS A 269 -34.19 -19.18 -6.27
N LYS A 270 -34.64 -20.42 -6.05
CA LYS A 270 -36.02 -20.86 -6.27
C LYS A 270 -36.50 -20.57 -7.70
N GLU A 271 -35.58 -20.60 -8.65
CA GLU A 271 -35.79 -20.29 -10.08
C GLU A 271 -35.02 -21.29 -10.94
N GLU A 272 -35.52 -21.54 -12.16
CA GLU A 272 -34.82 -22.37 -13.15
C GLU A 272 -33.63 -21.61 -13.76
N PRO A 273 -32.46 -22.25 -13.88
CA PRO A 273 -31.30 -21.64 -14.49
C PRO A 273 -31.55 -21.31 -15.97
N THR A 274 -31.14 -20.11 -16.38
CA THR A 274 -31.24 -19.70 -17.79
C THR A 274 -30.37 -20.59 -18.69
N LYS A 275 -30.73 -20.70 -19.98
CA LYS A 275 -29.91 -21.42 -20.98
C LYS A 275 -28.48 -20.91 -21.05
N ASP A 276 -28.29 -19.59 -20.90
CA ASP A 276 -26.97 -18.97 -20.89
C ASP A 276 -26.14 -19.41 -19.67
N LEU A 277 -26.77 -19.48 -18.48
CA LEU A 277 -26.10 -19.96 -17.27
C LEU A 277 -25.68 -21.43 -17.42
N ILE A 278 -26.59 -22.30 -17.86
CA ILE A 278 -26.29 -23.72 -18.10
C ILE A 278 -25.12 -23.86 -19.08
N SER A 279 -25.14 -23.09 -20.18
CA SER A 279 -24.07 -23.08 -21.18
C SER A 279 -22.74 -22.62 -20.59
N ASP A 280 -22.74 -21.53 -19.81
CA ASP A 280 -21.51 -20.99 -19.20
C ASP A 280 -20.92 -22.00 -18.19
N ILE A 281 -21.74 -22.58 -17.31
CA ILE A 281 -21.30 -23.54 -16.28
C ILE A 281 -20.75 -24.82 -16.92
N THR A 282 -21.44 -25.37 -17.91
CA THR A 282 -20.97 -26.54 -18.65
C THR A 282 -19.65 -26.25 -19.35
N SER A 283 -19.53 -25.06 -19.97
CA SER A 283 -18.28 -24.64 -20.61
C SER A 283 -17.12 -24.51 -19.63
N TYR A 284 -17.35 -23.97 -18.42
CA TYR A 284 -16.31 -23.85 -17.40
C TYR A 284 -15.77 -25.23 -17.02
N TRP A 285 -16.66 -26.21 -16.82
CA TRP A 285 -16.27 -27.58 -16.48
C TRP A 285 -15.48 -28.27 -17.59
N SER A 286 -15.94 -28.19 -18.85
CA SER A 286 -15.26 -28.81 -19.98
C SER A 286 -13.88 -28.20 -20.22
N ASN A 287 -13.74 -26.88 -20.12
CA ASN A 287 -12.47 -26.20 -20.35
C ASN A 287 -11.38 -26.57 -19.32
N LEU A 288 -11.76 -26.97 -18.10
CA LEU A 288 -10.78 -27.41 -17.09
C LEU A 288 -10.06 -28.73 -17.44
N ASP A 289 -10.71 -29.61 -18.19
CA ASP A 289 -10.07 -30.84 -18.69
C ASP A 289 -9.06 -30.53 -19.80
N GLU A 290 -9.40 -29.59 -20.67
CA GLU A 290 -8.57 -29.20 -21.81
C GLU A 290 -7.31 -28.43 -21.39
N THR A 291 -7.39 -27.63 -20.32
CA THR A 291 -6.31 -26.75 -19.87
C THR A 291 -5.26 -27.42 -18.97
N ARG A 292 -5.37 -28.73 -18.73
CA ARG A 292 -4.42 -29.54 -17.92
C ARG A 292 -4.08 -28.90 -16.56
N TRP A 293 -5.08 -28.32 -15.89
CA TRP A 293 -4.87 -27.64 -14.62
C TRP A 293 -4.05 -28.47 -13.61
N SER A 294 -4.35 -29.77 -13.47
CA SER A 294 -3.61 -30.65 -12.55
C SER A 294 -2.10 -30.66 -12.79
N ARG A 295 -1.66 -30.66 -14.06
CA ARG A 295 -0.23 -30.59 -14.40
C ARG A 295 0.35 -29.20 -14.18
N PHE A 296 -0.46 -28.15 -14.37
CA PHE A 296 -0.04 -26.78 -14.12
C PHE A 296 0.17 -26.53 -12.62
N ALA A 297 -0.74 -27.01 -11.77
CA ALA A 297 -0.64 -26.90 -10.31
C ALA A 297 0.62 -27.60 -9.76
N GLU A 298 1.01 -28.75 -10.33
CA GLU A 298 2.23 -29.48 -9.95
C GLU A 298 3.53 -28.68 -10.19
N THR A 299 3.51 -27.62 -11.00
CA THR A 299 4.70 -26.81 -11.32
C THR A 299 5.03 -25.74 -10.28
N ASN A 300 4.24 -25.60 -9.21
CA ASN A 300 4.32 -24.48 -8.27
C ASN A 300 4.34 -23.12 -8.99
N PRO A 301 3.27 -22.82 -9.76
CA PRO A 301 3.22 -21.64 -10.61
C PRO A 301 3.38 -20.35 -9.79
N SER A 302 3.89 -19.31 -10.44
CA SER A 302 3.85 -17.95 -9.89
C SER A 302 2.44 -17.39 -9.92
N PHE A 303 2.17 -16.39 -9.08
CA PHE A 303 0.92 -15.65 -9.10
C PHE A 303 0.56 -15.12 -10.50
N GLU A 304 1.52 -14.57 -11.24
CA GLU A 304 1.29 -14.04 -12.59
C GLU A 304 0.94 -15.15 -13.58
N GLU A 305 1.57 -16.33 -13.48
CA GLU A 305 1.21 -17.48 -14.32
C GLU A 305 -0.23 -17.94 -14.04
N CYS A 306 -0.61 -18.05 -12.76
CA CYS A 306 -2.00 -18.36 -12.38
C CYS A 306 -2.98 -17.31 -12.89
N TYR A 307 -2.69 -16.02 -12.67
CA TYR A 307 -3.53 -14.94 -13.15
C TYR A 307 -3.70 -15.01 -14.67
N GLN A 308 -2.61 -15.17 -15.44
CA GLN A 308 -2.68 -15.23 -16.90
C GLN A 308 -3.41 -16.49 -17.40
N HIS A 309 -3.35 -17.59 -16.66
CA HIS A 309 -4.11 -18.81 -16.96
C HIS A 309 -5.63 -18.56 -16.93
N PHE A 310 -6.14 -17.88 -15.91
CA PHE A 310 -7.57 -17.61 -15.74
C PHE A 310 -8.04 -16.30 -16.38
N LYS A 311 -7.10 -15.40 -16.68
CA LYS A 311 -7.42 -14.09 -17.24
C LYS A 311 -8.18 -14.25 -18.55
N PRO A 312 -9.32 -13.55 -18.71
CA PRO A 312 -10.07 -13.60 -19.95
C PRO A 312 -9.22 -13.06 -21.11
N SER A 313 -8.92 -13.93 -22.08
CA SER A 313 -8.27 -13.61 -23.35
C SER A 313 -9.27 -13.77 -24.50
N GLY A 314 -9.09 -13.02 -25.59
CA GLY A 314 -9.98 -13.05 -26.75
C GLY A 314 -11.29 -12.24 -26.62
N THR A 315 -12.11 -12.28 -27.68
CA THR A 315 -13.46 -11.68 -27.68
C THR A 315 -14.39 -12.47 -26.76
N LEU A 316 -15.49 -11.86 -26.33
CA LEU A 316 -16.42 -12.47 -25.36
C LEU A 316 -16.91 -13.87 -25.78
N GLU A 317 -17.03 -14.10 -27.09
CA GLU A 317 -17.47 -15.38 -27.68
C GLU A 317 -16.42 -16.49 -27.58
N TYR A 318 -15.14 -16.16 -27.48
CA TYR A 318 -14.03 -17.12 -27.43
C TYR A 318 -13.36 -17.19 -26.05
N ARG A 319 -13.92 -16.53 -25.04
CA ARG A 319 -13.39 -16.59 -23.67
C ARG A 319 -13.70 -17.95 -23.05
N LEU A 320 -12.66 -18.65 -22.61
CA LEU A 320 -12.77 -19.91 -21.87
C LEU A 320 -13.68 -19.77 -20.64
N PHE A 321 -13.57 -18.64 -19.94
CA PHE A 321 -14.39 -18.31 -18.78
C PHE A 321 -15.15 -17.00 -19.02
N ARG A 322 -16.24 -17.07 -19.80
CA ARG A 322 -16.97 -15.91 -20.34
C ARG A 322 -17.38 -14.86 -19.30
N LYS A 323 -17.82 -15.29 -18.11
CA LYS A 323 -18.30 -14.42 -17.02
C LYS A 323 -17.20 -14.01 -16.04
N LEU A 324 -16.01 -14.61 -16.13
CA LEU A 324 -14.90 -14.27 -15.25
C LEU A 324 -14.26 -12.96 -15.71
N SER A 325 -14.36 -11.94 -14.85
CA SER A 325 -13.73 -10.64 -15.11
C SER A 325 -12.22 -10.70 -14.86
N ARG A 326 -11.47 -9.68 -15.29
CA ARG A 326 -10.03 -9.58 -14.96
C ARG A 326 -9.81 -9.48 -13.45
N THR A 327 -10.69 -8.78 -12.73
CA THR A 327 -10.66 -8.73 -11.26
C THR A 327 -11.01 -10.10 -10.65
N GLY A 328 -11.97 -10.82 -11.24
CA GLY A 328 -12.30 -12.18 -10.83
C GLY A 328 -11.15 -13.16 -11.02
N ALA A 329 -10.41 -13.05 -12.13
CA ALA A 329 -9.21 -13.86 -12.37
C ALA A 329 -8.07 -13.52 -11.39
N PHE A 330 -7.90 -12.24 -11.04
CA PHE A 330 -6.97 -11.83 -9.97
C PHE A 330 -7.40 -12.43 -8.63
N ASP A 331 -8.69 -12.36 -8.30
CA ASP A 331 -9.25 -12.93 -7.08
C ASP A 331 -9.06 -14.45 -7.00
N VAL A 332 -9.22 -15.18 -8.11
CA VAL A 332 -8.92 -16.61 -8.23
C VAL A 332 -7.43 -16.88 -7.95
N ALA A 333 -6.53 -16.08 -8.52
CA ALA A 333 -5.10 -16.24 -8.24
C ALA A 333 -4.76 -15.95 -6.76
N CYS A 334 -5.43 -14.99 -6.12
CA CYS A 334 -5.30 -14.76 -4.68
C CYS A 334 -5.78 -15.98 -3.88
N ASP A 335 -6.97 -16.51 -4.17
CA ASP A 335 -7.49 -17.73 -3.53
C ASP A 335 -6.47 -18.87 -3.59
N LEU A 336 -5.87 -19.10 -4.76
CA LEU A 336 -4.87 -20.15 -4.97
C LEU A 336 -3.55 -19.88 -4.22
N ALA A 337 -3.15 -18.62 -4.09
CA ALA A 337 -1.98 -18.24 -3.31
C ALA A 337 -2.19 -18.48 -1.81
N TYR A 338 -3.35 -18.10 -1.26
CA TYR A 338 -3.72 -18.39 0.13
C TYR A 338 -3.86 -19.89 0.39
N ALA A 339 -4.21 -20.66 -0.63
CA ALA A 339 -4.30 -22.11 -0.55
C ALA A 339 -2.96 -22.82 -0.80
N GLY A 340 -1.86 -22.09 -0.98
CA GLY A 340 -0.52 -22.66 -1.18
C GLY A 340 -0.27 -23.30 -2.56
N PHE A 341 -1.19 -23.15 -3.51
CA PHE A 341 -1.07 -23.74 -4.85
C PHE A 341 -0.27 -22.89 -5.84
N CYS A 342 -0.06 -21.61 -5.53
CA CYS A 342 0.85 -20.77 -6.29
C CYS A 342 1.61 -19.83 -5.37
N ARG A 343 2.78 -19.40 -5.83
CA ARG A 343 3.61 -18.45 -5.07
C ARG A 343 2.85 -17.13 -4.89
N PRO A 344 2.79 -16.56 -3.67
CA PRO A 344 2.09 -15.31 -3.43
C PRO A 344 2.76 -14.15 -4.19
N PRO A 345 1.99 -13.12 -4.59
CA PRO A 345 2.52 -11.97 -5.33
C PRO A 345 3.37 -11.08 -4.42
N SER A 346 4.38 -10.40 -4.98
CA SER A 346 5.06 -9.33 -4.24
C SER A 346 4.17 -8.08 -4.11
N ILE A 347 4.50 -7.18 -3.19
CA ILE A 347 3.83 -5.86 -3.10
C ILE A 347 3.90 -5.12 -4.45
N GLY A 348 5.03 -5.23 -5.15
CA GLY A 348 5.22 -4.62 -6.46
C GLY A 348 4.32 -5.23 -7.55
N ASP A 349 3.99 -6.53 -7.44
CA ASP A 349 3.04 -7.19 -8.33
C ASP A 349 1.62 -6.71 -8.06
N VAL A 350 1.19 -6.67 -6.78
CA VAL A 350 -0.13 -6.14 -6.40
C VAL A 350 -0.28 -4.68 -6.82
N ALA A 351 0.75 -3.85 -6.64
CA ALA A 351 0.75 -2.46 -7.10
C ALA A 351 0.53 -2.34 -8.62
N LYS A 352 1.19 -3.20 -9.42
CA LYS A 352 0.97 -3.30 -10.87
C LYS A 352 -0.50 -3.62 -11.17
N TYR A 353 -1.10 -4.56 -10.45
CA TYR A 353 -2.51 -4.91 -10.62
C TYR A 353 -3.47 -3.78 -10.24
N ILE A 354 -3.21 -3.06 -9.15
CA ILE A 354 -4.01 -1.90 -8.74
C ILE A 354 -3.96 -0.80 -9.80
N VAL A 355 -2.78 -0.51 -10.36
CA VAL A 355 -2.62 0.51 -11.40
C VAL A 355 -3.35 0.15 -12.69
N HIS A 356 -3.28 -1.11 -13.13
CA HIS A 356 -3.76 -1.52 -14.45
C HIS A 356 -5.16 -2.11 -14.50
N LEU A 357 -5.65 -2.70 -13.40
CA LEU A 357 -6.90 -3.45 -13.38
C LEU A 357 -7.88 -2.92 -12.34
N ASN A 358 -7.40 -2.69 -11.12
CA ASN A 358 -8.28 -2.53 -9.97
C ASN A 358 -8.57 -1.06 -9.64
N GLN A 359 -9.53 -0.49 -10.37
CA GLN A 359 -9.99 0.88 -10.13
C GLN A 359 -10.62 1.06 -8.75
N GLY A 360 -11.14 0.00 -8.12
CA GLY A 360 -11.69 0.05 -6.76
C GLY A 360 -10.60 0.34 -5.74
N ALA A 361 -9.58 -0.51 -5.64
CA ALA A 361 -8.46 -0.30 -4.73
C ALA A 361 -7.73 1.02 -4.99
N MET A 362 -7.53 1.39 -6.27
CA MET A 362 -6.98 2.69 -6.65
C MET A 362 -7.84 3.86 -6.16
N SER A 363 -9.17 3.73 -6.22
CA SER A 363 -10.10 4.74 -5.71
C SER A 363 -10.04 4.83 -4.18
N GLY A 364 -9.90 3.70 -3.48
CA GLY A 364 -9.66 3.65 -2.04
C GLY A 364 -8.39 4.42 -1.66
N LEU A 365 -7.26 4.14 -2.33
CA LEU A 365 -6.00 4.84 -2.10
C LEU A 365 -6.08 6.35 -2.35
N LYS A 366 -6.78 6.77 -3.41
CA LYS A 366 -7.03 8.19 -3.68
C LYS A 366 -7.90 8.83 -2.61
N ALA A 367 -8.92 8.10 -2.14
CA ALA A 367 -9.82 8.60 -1.12
C ALA A 367 -9.10 8.84 0.22
N LEU A 368 -8.16 7.96 0.58
CA LEU A 368 -7.29 8.11 1.75
C LEU A 368 -6.20 9.17 1.57
N GLY A 369 -6.06 9.76 0.37
CA GLY A 369 -5.05 10.77 0.07
C GLY A 369 -3.64 10.21 -0.16
N LEU A 370 -3.48 8.89 -0.26
CA LEU A 370 -2.18 8.23 -0.40
C LEU A 370 -1.64 8.29 -1.84
N VAL A 371 -2.53 8.34 -2.83
CA VAL A 371 -2.17 8.40 -4.26
C VAL A 371 -2.74 9.65 -4.91
N ASP A 372 -1.90 10.36 -5.68
CA ASP A 372 -2.33 11.54 -6.44
C ASP A 372 -2.92 11.12 -7.78
N GLY A 373 -4.19 11.47 -8.00
CA GLY A 373 -4.90 11.19 -9.25
C GLY A 373 -4.36 11.94 -10.48
N LYS A 374 -3.51 12.96 -10.29
CA LYS A 374 -3.02 13.82 -11.38
C LYS A 374 -1.77 13.30 -12.10
N LYS A 375 -1.01 12.37 -11.51
CA LYS A 375 0.19 11.81 -12.16
C LYS A 375 -0.19 10.94 -13.36
N LYS A 376 0.24 11.31 -14.57
CA LYS A 376 -0.04 10.54 -15.80
C LYS A 376 0.92 9.38 -16.04
N ASP A 377 2.13 9.44 -15.49
CA ASP A 377 3.14 8.40 -15.67
C ASP A 377 2.79 7.13 -14.87
N ALA A 378 2.84 5.97 -15.55
CA ALA A 378 2.43 4.69 -14.99
C ALA A 378 3.46 4.16 -13.98
N ASP A 379 4.75 4.37 -14.24
CA ASP A 379 5.82 3.90 -13.37
C ASP A 379 5.88 4.73 -12.08
N ALA A 380 5.82 6.06 -12.19
CA ALA A 380 5.70 6.92 -11.01
C ALA A 380 4.44 6.65 -10.19
N ARG A 381 3.33 6.27 -10.84
CA ARG A 381 2.10 5.87 -10.15
C ARG A 381 2.26 4.52 -9.46
N ARG A 382 2.93 3.56 -10.10
CA ARG A 382 3.23 2.25 -9.50
C ARG A 382 4.09 2.42 -8.25
N THR A 383 5.16 3.23 -8.30
CA THR A 383 6.00 3.52 -7.12
C THR A 383 5.19 4.14 -5.99
N GLN A 384 4.28 5.07 -6.30
CA GLN A 384 3.42 5.67 -5.29
C GLN A 384 2.44 4.66 -4.68
N VAL A 385 1.84 3.80 -5.50
CA VAL A 385 0.96 2.72 -5.02
C VAL A 385 1.71 1.73 -4.16
N THR A 386 2.92 1.31 -4.56
CA THR A 386 3.77 0.43 -3.76
C THR A 386 4.04 1.02 -2.39
N GLN A 387 4.46 2.29 -2.32
CA GLN A 387 4.70 2.94 -1.03
C GLN A 387 3.42 3.03 -0.20
N ALA A 388 2.28 3.37 -0.83
CA ALA A 388 1.00 3.44 -0.14
C ALA A 388 0.55 2.09 0.44
N LEU A 389 0.81 0.97 -0.26
CA LEU A 389 0.54 -0.37 0.25
C LEU A 389 1.44 -0.72 1.44
N ILE A 390 2.71 -0.31 1.42
CA ILE A 390 3.65 -0.52 2.53
C ILE A 390 3.20 0.28 3.75
N ASP A 391 2.95 1.57 3.58
CA ASP A 391 2.54 2.48 4.66
C ASP A 391 1.22 2.00 5.30
N LEU A 392 0.25 1.64 4.46
CA LEU A 392 -1.04 1.13 4.94
C LEU A 392 -0.89 -0.25 5.58
N GLY A 393 -0.06 -1.14 5.03
CA GLY A 393 0.20 -2.45 5.63
C GLY A 393 0.81 -2.35 7.02
N HIS A 394 1.79 -1.46 7.23
CA HIS A 394 2.35 -1.19 8.55
C HIS A 394 1.31 -0.61 9.51
N LEU A 395 0.53 0.37 9.07
CA LEU A 395 -0.52 0.94 9.89
C LEU A 395 -1.54 -0.12 10.33
N LEU A 396 -1.95 -0.99 9.39
CA LEU A 396 -2.90 -2.05 9.68
C LEU A 396 -2.30 -3.13 10.59
N SER A 397 -0.99 -3.37 10.54
CA SER A 397 -0.34 -4.29 11.49
C SER A 397 -0.34 -3.79 12.94
N GLU A 398 -0.58 -2.49 13.18
CA GLU A 398 -0.75 -1.95 14.54
C GLU A 398 -2.19 -2.13 15.07
N ILE A 399 -3.11 -2.65 14.25
CA ILE A 399 -4.50 -2.91 14.63
C ILE A 399 -4.60 -4.41 14.99
N PRO A 400 -4.71 -4.79 16.27
CA PRO A 400 -4.77 -6.21 16.68
C PRO A 400 -5.86 -7.00 15.95
N GLU A 401 -7.01 -6.35 15.72
CA GLU A 401 -8.15 -6.88 14.98
C GLU A 401 -7.81 -7.22 13.52
N PHE A 402 -6.80 -6.54 12.95
CA PHE A 402 -6.31 -6.82 11.61
C PHE A 402 -5.22 -7.90 11.58
N MET A 403 -4.49 -8.12 12.67
CA MET A 403 -3.48 -9.18 12.75
C MET A 403 -4.10 -10.55 13.07
N GLY A 404 -5.32 -10.57 13.62
CA GLY A 404 -6.04 -11.80 13.95
C GLY A 404 -5.35 -12.61 15.05
N GLU A 405 -4.70 -11.91 15.99
CA GLU A 405 -3.97 -12.53 17.11
C GLU A 405 -4.90 -13.05 18.22
N ASP A 406 -6.20 -12.73 18.20
CA ASP A 406 -7.11 -12.97 19.33
C ASP A 406 -8.17 -14.09 19.16
N ASP A 407 -8.27 -14.78 18.02
CA ASP A 407 -9.36 -15.76 17.83
C ASP A 407 -8.93 -17.23 17.94
N ASP A 408 -9.57 -17.95 18.88
CA ASP A 408 -9.62 -19.43 19.00
C ASP A 408 -10.21 -20.13 17.74
N PHE A 409 -10.67 -19.37 16.73
CA PHE A 409 -11.31 -19.86 15.50
C PHE A 409 -10.35 -20.18 14.34
N GLY A 410 -9.05 -20.24 14.63
CA GLY A 410 -8.02 -20.60 13.67
C GLY A 410 -7.32 -19.35 13.13
N THR A 411 -6.00 -19.34 13.31
CA THR A 411 -5.14 -18.22 12.91
C THR A 411 -5.41 -17.80 11.47
N THR A 412 -5.51 -16.50 11.22
CA THR A 412 -5.60 -15.96 9.86
C THR A 412 -4.37 -16.39 9.08
N TYR A 413 -4.49 -17.44 8.28
CA TYR A 413 -3.36 -17.88 7.44
C TYR A 413 -3.04 -16.80 6.41
N SER A 414 -1.82 -16.28 6.51
CA SER A 414 -1.17 -15.46 5.50
C SER A 414 -0.13 -16.33 4.79
N PRO A 415 -0.06 -16.31 3.44
CA PRO A 415 1.02 -16.97 2.71
C PRO A 415 2.35 -16.20 2.83
N TYR A 416 2.35 -15.05 3.50
CA TYR A 416 3.52 -14.26 3.85
C TYR A 416 3.97 -14.57 5.27
N GLN A 417 5.25 -14.33 5.56
CA GLN A 417 5.76 -14.53 6.92
C GLN A 417 5.10 -13.55 7.90
N ASP A 418 5.02 -13.88 9.19
CA ASP A 418 4.33 -13.07 10.21
C ASP A 418 4.85 -11.62 10.33
N THR A 419 6.07 -11.36 9.85
CA THR A 419 6.68 -10.02 9.85
C THR A 419 6.50 -9.26 8.52
N GLU A 420 5.90 -9.89 7.51
CA GLU A 420 5.70 -9.33 6.18
C GLU A 420 4.25 -8.83 6.00
N ILE A 421 4.12 -7.70 5.31
CA ILE A 421 2.82 -7.15 4.91
C ILE A 421 2.17 -8.12 3.91
N ASP A 422 0.89 -8.43 4.10
CA ASP A 422 0.06 -9.12 3.11
C ASP A 422 -0.58 -8.10 2.14
N PRO A 423 0.02 -7.85 0.95
CA PRO A 423 -0.52 -6.86 0.01
C PRO A 423 -1.86 -7.28 -0.61
N MET A 424 -2.20 -8.58 -0.66
CA MET A 424 -3.49 -9.03 -1.19
C MET A 424 -4.62 -8.62 -0.25
N ARG A 425 -4.42 -8.83 1.06
CA ARG A 425 -5.35 -8.41 2.09
C ARG A 425 -5.56 -6.89 2.08
N VAL A 426 -4.47 -6.12 1.98
CA VAL A 426 -4.52 -4.65 1.88
C VAL A 426 -5.29 -4.21 0.62
N GLU A 427 -5.05 -4.85 -0.52
CA GLU A 427 -5.77 -4.56 -1.78
C GLU A 427 -7.28 -4.80 -1.64
N HIS A 428 -7.69 -5.96 -1.12
CA HIS A 428 -9.10 -6.28 -0.94
C HIS A 428 -9.80 -5.31 0.01
N LEU A 429 -9.16 -4.95 1.12
CA LEU A 429 -9.66 -3.93 2.04
C LEU A 429 -9.90 -2.61 1.32
N LEU A 430 -8.92 -2.12 0.56
CA LEU A 430 -9.03 -0.87 -0.19
C LEU A 430 -10.17 -0.90 -1.22
N ARG A 431 -10.37 -2.05 -1.87
CA ARG A 431 -11.44 -2.23 -2.84
C ARG A 431 -12.81 -2.14 -2.18
N VAL A 432 -13.02 -2.82 -1.06
CA VAL A 432 -14.29 -2.79 -0.31
C VAL A 432 -14.52 -1.41 0.29
N PHE A 433 -13.49 -0.83 0.91
CA PHE A 433 -13.54 0.53 1.44
C PHE A 433 -13.97 1.53 0.35
N SER A 434 -13.42 1.44 -0.86
CA SER A 434 -13.80 2.33 -1.96
C SER A 434 -15.28 2.25 -2.33
N HIS A 435 -15.90 1.07 -2.17
CA HIS A 435 -17.31 0.87 -2.40
C HIS A 435 -18.13 1.46 -1.25
N ALA A 436 -17.69 1.16 -0.03
CA ALA A 436 -18.30 1.62 1.21
C ALA A 436 -18.38 3.15 1.25
N LEU A 437 -17.32 3.86 0.86
CA LEU A 437 -17.27 5.32 0.80
C LEU A 437 -18.46 6.00 0.10
N LYS A 438 -19.13 5.34 -0.85
CA LYS A 438 -20.35 5.87 -1.49
C LYS A 438 -21.48 6.14 -0.52
N TYR A 439 -21.48 5.49 0.64
CA TYR A 439 -22.51 5.64 1.67
C TYR A 439 -22.15 6.71 2.73
N LEU A 440 -20.91 7.21 2.77
CA LEU A 440 -20.48 8.28 3.68
C LEU A 440 -20.91 9.68 3.22
N VAL A 441 -21.30 9.80 1.95
CA VAL A 441 -21.84 11.02 1.31
C VAL A 441 -23.35 10.94 1.31
#